data_AF-A0A4W3HYW4-F1
#
_entry.id   AF-A0A4W3HYW4-F1
#
_cell.length_a   1.000
_cell.length_b   1.000
_cell.length_c   1.000
_cell.angle_alpha   90.00
_cell.angle_beta   90.00
_cell.angle_gamma   90.00
#
_symmetry.space_group_name_H-M   'P 1'
#
loop_
_entity.id
_entity.type
_entity.pdbx_description
1 polymer ?
#
loop_
_entity_poly.entity_id
_entity_poly.type
_entity_poly.pdbx_seq_one_letter_code
_entity_poly.pdbx_strand_id
1 'polypeptide(L)'
;DQETSHQIGAAKLYRICPLDGNSLFFLFMIQCLDASRPWLCYWILHSLELLGEPLDQCVESDICQFLARCQSPNGGFGGGPGQQPHLAPTYAAVNALCIIGTEEAYDVIDREKLLQFLYSVKQPDGSFIMHVGGEVDVRCAYCAASVASLTNIITPKLFEGTAEWVRRCQNWEGGIGGIPGMEAHGGYTFCGMAAMVILQKERMLDLRTLLRWVTRRQMRFEGGFQGRCNKLVDGCYSFWQAGILPLLHRTLHVQGDSALSLTHWMFHQEALQEYILLCCQHSNGGLLDKPTKSRDFYHTCYCLSGLSLAQHCVGGNILHEIIVGDPNNRLEPTHPVYNIGPEKVAQALMHFLQLPVPEMKNFDSN
;
A
#
# COMPACT_ATOMS: atom_id res chain seq x y z
N ASP A 1 -21.44 -25.99 11.34
CA ASP A 1 -21.67 -24.65 11.92
C ASP A 1 -21.02 -24.37 13.28
N GLN A 2 -19.95 -25.08 13.70
CA GLN A 2 -19.14 -24.68 14.87
C GLN A 2 -17.62 -24.83 14.69
N GLU A 3 -17.12 -25.29 13.54
CA GLU A 3 -15.67 -25.45 13.31
C GLU A 3 -15.00 -24.27 12.59
N THR A 4 -15.75 -23.34 12.02
CA THR A 4 -15.22 -22.21 11.24
C THR A 4 -14.91 -20.96 12.06
N SER A 5 -15.36 -20.88 13.32
CA SER A 5 -15.12 -19.71 14.20
C SER A 5 -13.76 -19.73 14.93
N HIS A 6 -13.03 -20.85 14.90
CA HIS A 6 -11.78 -21.00 15.67
C HIS A 6 -10.50 -20.50 14.97
N GLN A 7 -10.56 -20.02 13.73
CA GLN A 7 -9.34 -19.83 12.93
C GLN A 7 -8.66 -18.45 13.03
N ILE A 8 -9.35 -17.36 13.41
CA ILE A 8 -8.64 -16.10 13.68
C ILE A 8 -8.05 -16.07 15.09
N GLY A 9 -8.73 -16.67 16.08
CA GLY A 9 -8.17 -16.87 17.41
C GLY A 9 -6.87 -17.70 17.39
N ALA A 10 -6.77 -18.67 16.48
CA ALA A 10 -5.54 -19.44 16.23
C ALA A 10 -4.51 -18.69 15.36
N ALA A 11 -4.89 -17.63 14.63
CA ALA A 11 -3.95 -16.74 13.94
C ALA A 11 -3.30 -15.72 14.90
N LYS A 12 -3.95 -15.41 16.03
CA LYS A 12 -3.43 -14.55 17.12
C LYS A 12 -2.38 -15.22 18.00
N LEU A 13 -2.22 -16.55 17.94
CA LEU A 13 -1.13 -17.22 18.65
C LEU A 13 -0.70 -18.47 17.88
N TYR A 14 0.55 -18.39 17.38
CA TYR A 14 1.29 -19.43 16.68
C TYR A 14 0.95 -19.63 15.19
N ARG A 15 1.96 -19.33 14.36
CA ARG A 15 2.25 -19.85 13.00
C ARG A 15 2.21 -18.85 11.83
N ILE A 16 2.47 -17.56 12.05
CA ILE A 16 2.96 -16.71 10.94
C ILE A 16 4.35 -17.19 10.45
N CYS A 17 5.11 -17.94 11.28
CA CYS A 17 6.27 -18.70 10.83
C CYS A 17 6.64 -19.79 11.87
N PRO A 18 6.73 -21.10 11.55
CA PRO A 18 7.81 -21.87 12.14
C PRO A 18 9.09 -21.38 11.42
N LEU A 19 9.95 -20.67 12.14
CA LEU A 19 11.33 -20.40 11.74
C LEU A 19 12.17 -21.70 11.73
N ASP A 20 11.62 -22.80 11.19
CA ASP A 20 12.39 -23.98 10.89
C ASP A 20 13.13 -23.71 9.57
N GLY A 21 14.31 -23.08 9.70
CA GLY A 21 15.22 -22.73 8.61
C GLY A 21 15.80 -23.92 7.82
N ASN A 22 15.13 -25.07 7.84
CA ASN A 22 15.61 -26.33 7.26
C ASN A 22 14.88 -26.77 5.98
N SER A 23 13.91 -26.00 5.47
CA SER A 23 13.32 -26.31 4.16
C SER A 23 14.06 -25.57 3.04
N LEU A 24 14.80 -26.32 2.22
CA LEU A 24 15.49 -25.83 1.02
C LEU A 24 14.55 -25.00 0.10
N PHE A 25 13.25 -25.30 0.12
CA PHE A 25 12.22 -24.61 -0.65
C PHE A 25 11.91 -23.19 -0.14
N PHE A 26 11.97 -22.96 1.18
CA PHE A 26 11.78 -21.63 1.78
C PHE A 26 12.96 -20.70 1.45
N LEU A 27 14.18 -21.24 1.50
CA LEU A 27 15.39 -20.53 1.07
C LEU A 27 15.33 -20.13 -0.41
N PHE A 28 14.86 -21.02 -1.30
CA PHE A 28 14.71 -20.73 -2.73
C PHE A 28 13.61 -19.69 -3.00
N MET A 29 12.52 -19.71 -2.23
CA MET A 29 11.42 -18.75 -2.37
C MET A 29 11.82 -17.33 -1.93
N ILE A 30 12.68 -17.19 -0.92
CA ILE A 30 13.17 -15.87 -0.49
C ILE A 30 14.25 -15.33 -1.45
N GLN A 31 15.01 -16.21 -2.11
CA GLN A 31 16.05 -15.78 -3.06
C GLN A 31 15.50 -14.95 -4.23
N CYS A 32 14.30 -15.24 -4.73
CA CYS A 32 13.71 -14.41 -5.79
C CYS A 32 13.26 -13.02 -5.30
N LEU A 33 13.22 -12.82 -3.97
CA LEU A 33 12.89 -11.56 -3.30
C LEU A 33 14.12 -10.91 -2.66
N ASP A 34 15.34 -11.32 -3.00
CA ASP A 34 16.56 -10.71 -2.45
C ASP A 34 16.71 -9.22 -2.85
N ALA A 35 16.12 -8.82 -3.98
CA ALA A 35 15.99 -7.42 -4.40
C ALA A 35 14.69 -6.75 -3.91
N SER A 36 14.04 -7.32 -2.90
CA SER A 36 12.76 -6.84 -2.34
C SER A 36 12.68 -7.05 -0.82
N ARG A 37 13.82 -7.00 -0.13
CA ARG A 37 13.86 -7.22 1.33
C ARG A 37 13.15 -6.12 2.12
N PRO A 38 13.21 -4.82 1.75
CA PRO A 38 12.35 -3.80 2.37
C PRO A 38 10.85 -4.09 2.21
N TRP A 39 10.42 -4.74 1.12
CA TRP A 39 9.05 -5.20 0.99
C TRP A 39 8.69 -6.28 1.99
N LEU A 40 9.60 -7.23 2.26
CA LEU A 40 9.40 -8.22 3.31
C LEU A 40 9.25 -7.56 4.68
N CYS A 41 10.09 -6.56 5.01
CA CYS A 41 9.95 -5.77 6.24
C CYS A 41 8.56 -5.12 6.33
N TYR A 42 8.15 -4.40 5.28
CA TYR A 42 6.85 -3.73 5.25
C TYR A 42 5.68 -4.71 5.36
N TRP A 43 5.64 -5.76 4.54
CA TRP A 43 4.53 -6.71 4.52
C TRP A 43 4.37 -7.44 5.85
N ILE A 44 5.48 -7.82 6.49
CA ILE A 44 5.44 -8.49 7.80
C ILE A 44 5.03 -7.51 8.90
N LEU A 45 5.67 -6.36 8.99
CA LEU A 45 5.36 -5.35 10.01
C LEU A 45 3.92 -4.86 9.92
N HIS A 46 3.44 -4.56 8.71
CA HIS A 46 2.07 -4.10 8.52
C HIS A 46 1.05 -5.20 8.83
N SER A 47 1.36 -6.47 8.51
CA SER A 47 0.49 -7.58 8.90
C SER A 47 0.38 -7.72 10.42
N LEU A 48 1.49 -7.57 11.15
CA LEU A 48 1.51 -7.59 12.61
C LEU A 48 0.77 -6.39 13.21
N GLU A 49 0.98 -5.19 12.64
CA GLU A 49 0.24 -3.97 13.00
C GLU A 49 -1.27 -4.19 12.89
N LEU A 50 -1.76 -4.72 11.77
CA LEU A 50 -3.18 -5.00 11.55
C LEU A 50 -3.75 -6.03 12.51
N LEU A 51 -2.94 -7.01 12.94
CA LEU A 51 -3.33 -8.03 13.89
C LEU A 51 -3.29 -7.53 15.36
N GLY A 52 -2.75 -6.33 15.59
CA GLY A 52 -2.54 -5.78 16.94
C GLY A 52 -1.41 -6.48 17.70
N GLU A 53 -0.48 -7.10 16.98
CA GLU A 53 0.63 -7.84 17.58
C GLU A 53 1.84 -6.91 17.82
N PRO A 54 2.32 -6.77 19.07
CA PRO A 54 3.47 -5.93 19.37
C PRO A 54 4.78 -6.54 18.85
N LEU A 55 5.76 -5.69 18.54
CA LEU A 55 7.14 -6.11 18.31
C LEU A 55 8.04 -5.74 19.49
N ASP A 56 9.03 -6.60 19.75
CA ASP A 56 10.09 -6.29 20.72
C ASP A 56 10.95 -5.13 20.20
N GLN A 57 11.28 -4.18 21.08
CA GLN A 57 12.08 -2.99 20.73
C GLN A 57 13.43 -3.33 20.11
N CYS A 58 14.05 -4.45 20.47
CA CYS A 58 15.30 -4.89 19.85
C CYS A 58 15.10 -5.27 18.37
N VAL A 59 13.98 -5.89 18.03
CA VAL A 59 13.64 -6.25 16.64
C VAL A 59 13.33 -4.99 15.83
N GLU A 60 12.64 -4.02 16.43
CA GLU A 60 12.41 -2.71 15.80
C GLU A 60 13.75 -2.03 15.43
N SER A 61 14.70 -1.95 16.37
CA SER A 61 16.03 -1.37 16.11
C SER A 61 16.82 -2.19 15.07
N ASP A 62 16.77 -3.52 15.10
CA ASP A 62 17.42 -4.36 14.08
C ASP A 62 16.88 -4.10 12.68
N ILE A 63 15.57 -3.86 12.55
CA ILE A 63 14.94 -3.48 11.28
C ILE A 63 15.38 -2.08 10.85
N CYS A 64 15.44 -1.10 11.76
CA CYS A 64 15.98 0.23 11.48
C CYS A 64 17.42 0.15 10.94
N GLN A 65 18.30 -0.59 11.61
CA GLN A 65 19.68 -0.80 11.19
C GLN A 65 19.80 -1.55 9.86
N PHE A 66 18.91 -2.51 9.60
CA PHE A 66 18.84 -3.19 8.31
C PHE A 66 18.43 -2.25 7.18
N LEU A 67 17.38 -1.45 7.37
CA LEU A 67 16.90 -0.49 6.37
C LEU A 67 17.92 0.64 6.14
N ALA A 68 18.62 1.09 7.19
CA ALA A 68 19.74 2.03 7.06
C ALA A 68 20.84 1.49 6.13
N ARG A 69 21.16 0.19 6.22
CA ARG A 69 22.11 -0.46 5.28
C ARG A 69 21.59 -0.62 3.86
N CYS A 70 20.26 -0.60 3.68
CA CYS A 70 19.62 -0.61 2.36
C CYS A 70 19.50 0.80 1.75
N GLN A 71 19.70 1.85 2.54
CA GLN A 71 19.67 3.23 2.05
C GLN A 71 20.90 3.50 1.19
N SER A 72 20.68 4.11 0.02
CA SER A 72 21.75 4.45 -0.90
C SER A 72 22.46 5.73 -0.45
N PRO A 73 23.80 5.83 -0.63
CA PRO A 73 24.51 7.09 -0.42
C PRO A 73 24.05 8.21 -1.37
N ASN A 74 23.30 7.89 -2.43
CA ASN A 74 22.70 8.83 -3.39
C ASN A 74 21.20 9.09 -3.14
N GLY A 75 20.65 8.63 -2.00
CA GLY A 75 19.25 8.80 -1.64
C GLY A 75 18.34 7.67 -2.14
N GLY A 76 17.21 7.50 -1.44
CA GLY A 76 16.32 6.35 -1.64
C GLY A 76 16.90 5.05 -1.06
N PHE A 77 16.11 3.97 -1.11
CA PHE A 77 16.48 2.65 -0.62
C PHE A 77 16.55 1.65 -1.76
N GLY A 78 17.51 0.74 -1.71
CA GLY A 78 17.62 -0.40 -2.61
C GLY A 78 16.89 -1.65 -2.10
N GLY A 79 16.81 -2.69 -2.93
CA GLY A 79 16.16 -3.96 -2.60
C GLY A 79 16.86 -4.78 -1.49
N GLY A 80 18.10 -4.41 -1.16
CA GLY A 80 18.94 -4.97 -0.11
C GLY A 80 20.24 -4.16 0.02
N PRO A 81 21.10 -4.46 1.02
CA PRO A 81 22.32 -3.70 1.24
C PRO A 81 23.23 -3.67 0.01
N GLY A 82 23.70 -2.46 -0.35
CA GLY A 82 24.58 -2.25 -1.50
C GLY A 82 23.89 -2.25 -2.87
N GLN A 83 22.57 -2.47 -2.95
CA GLN A 83 21.82 -2.39 -4.21
C GLN A 83 21.48 -0.93 -4.59
N GLN A 84 21.24 -0.69 -5.88
CA GLN A 84 20.83 0.62 -6.40
C GLN A 84 19.48 1.06 -5.79
N PRO A 85 19.28 2.36 -5.49
CA PRO A 85 18.01 2.84 -5.00
C PRO A 85 16.90 2.71 -6.04
N HIS A 86 15.71 2.35 -5.58
CA HIS A 86 14.55 2.09 -6.42
C HIS A 86 13.28 2.52 -5.68
N LEU A 87 12.31 3.12 -6.37
CA LEU A 87 11.10 3.68 -5.79
C LEU A 87 10.26 2.65 -5.02
N ALA A 88 10.16 1.41 -5.51
CA ALA A 88 9.43 0.34 -4.82
C ALA A 88 9.99 0.00 -3.40
N PRO A 89 11.26 -0.41 -3.23
CA PRO A 89 11.82 -0.61 -1.89
C PRO A 89 11.94 0.70 -1.09
N THR A 90 12.03 1.87 -1.74
CA THR A 90 11.95 3.17 -1.05
C THR A 90 10.59 3.38 -0.38
N TYR A 91 9.49 3.12 -1.10
CA TYR A 91 8.14 3.12 -0.52
C TYR A 91 8.02 2.14 0.65
N ALA A 92 8.47 0.90 0.46
CA ALA A 92 8.37 -0.12 1.49
C ALA A 92 9.21 0.22 2.74
N ALA A 93 10.44 0.70 2.56
CA ALA A 93 11.31 1.11 3.65
C ALA A 93 10.72 2.27 4.46
N VAL A 94 10.23 3.32 3.80
CA VAL A 94 9.62 4.46 4.49
C VAL A 94 8.38 4.04 5.26
N ASN A 95 7.49 3.24 4.66
CA ASN A 95 6.32 2.73 5.36
C ASN A 95 6.70 1.84 6.56
N ALA A 96 7.69 0.95 6.42
CA ALA A 96 8.18 0.13 7.53
C ALA A 96 8.72 0.98 8.69
N LEU A 97 9.51 2.02 8.39
CA LEU A 97 10.02 2.96 9.40
C LEU A 97 8.89 3.77 10.05
N CYS A 98 7.87 4.17 9.29
CA CYS A 98 6.69 4.83 9.85
C CYS A 98 5.83 3.90 10.73
N ILE A 99 5.73 2.60 10.42
CA ILE A 99 5.04 1.62 11.28
C ILE A 99 5.77 1.50 12.62
N ILE A 100 7.10 1.41 12.61
CA ILE A 100 7.90 1.41 13.85
C ILE A 100 7.65 2.72 14.61
N GLY A 101 7.82 3.86 13.93
CA GLY A 101 7.35 5.17 14.42
C GLY A 101 8.13 5.74 15.60
N THR A 102 9.36 5.28 15.83
CA THR A 102 10.30 5.84 16.81
C THR A 102 11.16 6.93 16.18
N GLU A 103 11.79 7.78 17.00
CA GLU A 103 12.76 8.77 16.51
C GLU A 103 13.92 8.10 15.77
N GLU A 104 14.43 6.97 16.29
CA GLU A 104 15.45 6.16 15.61
C GLU A 104 15.00 5.77 14.19
N ALA A 105 13.76 5.32 14.02
CA ALA A 105 13.24 4.93 12.71
C ALA A 105 13.11 6.12 11.75
N TYR A 106 12.64 7.26 12.24
CA TYR A 106 12.53 8.47 11.41
C TYR A 106 13.90 9.01 10.99
N ASP A 107 14.88 8.99 11.90
CA ASP A 107 16.26 9.46 11.67
C ASP A 107 17.05 8.59 10.68
N VAL A 108 16.59 7.36 10.39
CA VAL A 108 17.17 6.55 9.28
C VAL A 108 17.02 7.27 7.94
N ILE A 109 15.98 8.08 7.72
CA ILE A 109 15.66 8.65 6.41
C ILE A 109 16.50 9.90 6.13
N ASP A 110 17.50 9.79 5.24
CA ASP A 110 18.20 10.96 4.69
C ASP A 110 17.27 11.71 3.72
N ARG A 111 16.54 12.70 4.26
CA ARG A 111 15.53 13.49 3.54
C ARG A 111 16.10 14.33 2.41
N GLU A 112 17.29 14.89 2.60
CA GLU A 112 17.96 15.71 1.59
C GLU A 112 18.29 14.87 0.36
N LYS A 113 18.90 13.71 0.56
CA LYS A 113 19.24 12.82 -0.54
C LYS A 113 18.01 12.10 -1.10
N LEU A 114 17.02 11.78 -0.28
CA LEU A 114 15.75 11.24 -0.77
C LEU A 114 15.13 12.22 -1.79
N LEU A 115 15.09 13.52 -1.48
CA LEU A 115 14.61 14.53 -2.44
C LEU A 115 15.44 14.56 -3.72
N GLN A 116 16.77 14.53 -3.60
CA GLN A 116 17.68 14.47 -4.76
C GLN A 116 17.42 13.23 -5.62
N PHE A 117 17.22 12.06 -5.01
CA PHE A 117 16.87 10.84 -5.72
C PHE A 117 15.55 10.99 -6.46
N LEU A 118 14.49 11.51 -5.83
CA LEU A 118 13.20 11.73 -6.48
C LEU A 118 13.32 12.67 -7.70
N TYR A 119 14.13 13.72 -7.62
CA TYR A 119 14.44 14.56 -8.77
C TYR A 119 15.21 13.83 -9.87
N SER A 120 16.17 12.97 -9.50
CA SER A 120 16.96 12.18 -10.47
C SER A 120 16.12 11.21 -11.30
N VAL A 121 14.95 10.82 -10.79
CA VAL A 121 14.01 9.92 -11.48
C VAL A 121 12.78 10.63 -12.05
N LYS A 122 12.63 11.95 -11.84
CA LYS A 122 11.54 12.75 -12.43
C LYS A 122 11.76 12.94 -13.94
N GLN A 123 10.71 12.71 -14.74
CA GLN A 123 10.74 12.87 -16.19
C GLN A 123 10.08 14.19 -16.64
N PRO A 124 10.44 14.73 -17.82
CA PRO A 124 9.87 15.98 -18.35
C PRO A 124 8.36 15.93 -18.60
N ASP A 125 7.80 14.76 -18.93
CA ASP A 125 6.37 14.61 -19.25
C ASP A 125 5.47 14.44 -18.01
N GLY A 126 6.04 14.57 -16.82
CA GLY A 126 5.37 14.42 -15.53
C GLY A 126 5.54 13.05 -14.87
N SER A 127 5.97 12.03 -15.64
CA SER A 127 6.21 10.69 -15.10
C SER A 127 7.44 10.64 -14.19
N PHE A 128 7.63 9.49 -13.54
CA PHE A 128 8.89 9.12 -12.90
C PHE A 128 9.35 7.78 -13.48
N ILE A 129 10.65 7.49 -13.40
CA ILE A 129 11.21 6.13 -13.60
C ILE A 129 11.38 5.45 -12.25
N MET A 130 11.29 4.11 -12.19
CA MET A 130 11.38 3.37 -10.92
C MET A 130 12.77 3.48 -10.27
N HIS A 131 13.81 3.56 -11.09
CA HIS A 131 15.20 3.80 -10.68
C HIS A 131 15.95 4.41 -11.86
N VAL A 132 17.17 4.92 -11.67
CA VAL A 132 17.99 5.45 -12.77
C VAL A 132 18.21 4.35 -13.82
N GLY A 133 17.76 4.61 -15.06
CA GLY A 133 17.78 3.65 -16.17
C GLY A 133 16.65 2.61 -16.16
N GLY A 134 15.69 2.72 -15.24
CA GLY A 134 14.57 1.78 -15.08
C GLY A 134 13.34 2.10 -15.92
N GLU A 135 12.26 1.36 -15.66
CA GLU A 135 10.98 1.50 -16.34
C GLU A 135 10.14 2.68 -15.82
N VAL A 136 9.14 3.08 -16.62
CA VAL A 136 8.12 4.07 -16.26
C VAL A 136 6.77 3.37 -16.16
N ASP A 137 6.08 3.55 -15.03
CA ASP A 137 4.64 3.37 -14.90
C ASP A 137 4.09 4.10 -13.67
N VAL A 138 2.78 4.06 -13.44
CA VAL A 138 2.12 4.81 -12.37
C VAL A 138 2.51 4.38 -10.95
N ARG A 139 3.17 3.22 -10.76
CA ARG A 139 3.78 2.86 -9.47
C ARG A 139 4.82 3.91 -9.08
N CYS A 140 5.56 4.45 -10.04
CA CYS A 140 6.58 5.46 -9.81
C CYS A 140 5.97 6.71 -9.16
N ALA A 141 4.87 7.21 -9.74
CA ALA A 141 4.17 8.40 -9.25
C ALA A 141 3.66 8.19 -7.81
N TYR A 142 3.04 7.04 -7.54
CA TYR A 142 2.55 6.74 -6.19
C TYR A 142 3.68 6.57 -5.17
N CYS A 143 4.71 5.79 -5.48
CA CYS A 143 5.84 5.59 -4.57
C CYS A 143 6.52 6.91 -4.23
N ALA A 144 6.78 7.75 -5.25
CA ALA A 144 7.37 9.07 -5.06
C ALA A 144 6.46 9.99 -4.23
N ALA A 145 5.17 10.09 -4.56
CA ALA A 145 4.22 10.93 -3.83
C ALA A 145 4.06 10.48 -2.38
N SER A 146 3.98 9.17 -2.14
CA SER A 146 3.82 8.56 -0.81
C SER A 146 4.98 8.91 0.12
N VAL A 147 6.21 8.67 -0.33
CA VAL A 147 7.38 8.95 0.53
C VAL A 147 7.62 10.45 0.67
N ALA A 148 7.37 11.22 -0.38
CA ALA A 148 7.58 12.67 -0.34
C ALA A 148 6.59 13.38 0.59
N SER A 149 5.33 12.94 0.63
CA SER A 149 4.31 13.50 1.52
C SER A 149 4.55 13.12 2.96
N LEU A 150 4.83 11.84 3.25
CA LEU A 150 5.10 11.38 4.63
C LEU A 150 6.32 12.08 5.24
N THR A 151 7.39 12.27 4.45
CA THR A 151 8.66 12.83 4.93
C THR A 151 8.77 14.35 4.79
N ASN A 152 7.69 15.03 4.39
CA ASN A 152 7.62 16.47 4.19
C ASN A 152 8.76 17.01 3.29
N ILE A 153 8.90 16.45 2.09
CA ILE A 153 9.92 16.90 1.11
C ILE A 153 9.32 17.33 -0.24
N ILE A 154 8.01 17.50 -0.32
CA ILE A 154 7.35 17.99 -1.53
C ILE A 154 7.80 19.44 -1.81
N THR A 155 8.28 19.69 -3.02
CA THR A 155 8.61 21.03 -3.52
C THR A 155 7.67 21.41 -4.67
N PRO A 156 7.54 22.71 -5.03
CA PRO A 156 6.61 23.14 -6.08
C PRO A 156 6.82 22.47 -7.45
N LYS A 157 8.07 22.11 -7.79
CA LYS A 157 8.43 21.52 -9.09
C LYS A 157 8.46 20.00 -9.12
N LEU A 158 8.57 19.33 -7.98
CA LEU A 158 8.81 17.88 -7.93
C LEU A 158 7.73 17.08 -8.68
N PHE A 159 6.47 17.47 -8.52
CA PHE A 159 5.32 16.81 -9.14
C PHE A 159 4.69 17.63 -10.28
N GLU A 160 5.42 18.59 -10.84
CA GLU A 160 4.96 19.36 -12.00
C GLU A 160 4.72 18.42 -13.19
N GLY A 161 3.50 18.47 -13.74
CA GLY A 161 3.04 17.60 -14.83
C GLY A 161 2.60 16.19 -14.41
N THR A 162 2.83 15.78 -13.15
CA THR A 162 2.55 14.39 -12.73
C THR A 162 1.05 14.09 -12.75
N ALA A 163 0.20 15.03 -12.35
CA ALA A 163 -1.24 14.82 -12.33
C ALA A 163 -1.82 14.68 -13.75
N GLU A 164 -1.32 15.47 -14.69
CA GLU A 164 -1.65 15.39 -16.12
C GLU A 164 -1.20 14.04 -16.70
N TRP A 165 -0.01 13.58 -16.32
CA TRP A 165 0.50 12.27 -16.71
C TRP A 165 -0.38 11.13 -16.20
N VAL A 166 -0.70 11.12 -14.90
CA VAL A 166 -1.59 10.09 -14.30
C VAL A 166 -2.97 10.12 -14.93
N ARG A 167 -3.52 11.31 -15.22
CA ARG A 167 -4.78 11.46 -15.95
C ARG A 167 -4.74 10.76 -17.30
N ARG A 168 -3.62 10.81 -18.03
CA ARG A 168 -3.45 10.09 -19.31
C ARG A 168 -3.48 8.58 -19.19
N CYS A 169 -3.23 8.03 -18.00
CA CYS A 169 -3.31 6.61 -17.73
C CYS A 169 -4.75 6.11 -17.51
N GLN A 170 -5.72 6.99 -17.21
CA GLN A 170 -7.13 6.59 -17.18
C GLN A 170 -7.64 6.33 -18.59
N ASN A 171 -8.21 5.14 -18.81
CA ASN A 171 -8.61 4.66 -20.14
C ASN A 171 -10.14 4.58 -20.30
N TRP A 172 -10.59 4.06 -21.45
CA TRP A 172 -12.00 3.93 -21.82
C TRP A 172 -12.83 3.04 -20.87
N GLU A 173 -12.20 2.15 -20.12
CA GLU A 173 -12.87 1.29 -19.14
C GLU A 173 -13.29 2.07 -17.89
N GLY A 174 -12.59 3.18 -17.60
CA GLY A 174 -12.76 4.04 -16.42
C GLY A 174 -11.66 3.86 -15.36
N GLY A 175 -10.97 2.72 -15.33
CA GLY A 175 -9.80 2.51 -14.48
C GLY A 175 -8.51 3.06 -15.10
N ILE A 176 -7.39 2.87 -14.40
CA ILE A 176 -6.07 3.42 -14.78
C ILE A 176 -5.12 2.26 -15.14
N GLY A 177 -4.44 2.39 -16.27
CA GLY A 177 -3.38 1.49 -16.72
C GLY A 177 -1.99 1.88 -16.19
N GLY A 178 -0.98 1.04 -16.42
CA GLY A 178 0.40 1.32 -15.97
C GLY A 178 0.99 2.58 -16.63
N ILE A 179 0.75 2.72 -17.92
CA ILE A 179 1.14 3.88 -18.75
C ILE A 179 -0.06 4.28 -19.64
N PRO A 180 -0.04 5.47 -20.27
CA PRO A 180 -1.12 5.88 -21.16
C PRO A 180 -1.42 4.86 -22.27
N GLY A 181 -2.70 4.54 -22.44
CA GLY A 181 -3.18 3.59 -23.45
C GLY A 181 -3.25 2.12 -23.01
N MET A 182 -2.74 1.77 -21.82
CA MET A 182 -2.79 0.39 -21.32
C MET A 182 -4.15 0.03 -20.69
N GLU A 183 -4.39 -1.29 -20.58
CA GLU A 183 -5.56 -1.86 -19.90
C GLU A 183 -5.63 -1.41 -18.43
N ALA A 184 -6.84 -1.12 -17.95
CA ALA A 184 -7.07 -0.69 -16.59
C ALA A 184 -6.81 -1.86 -15.62
N HIS A 185 -6.06 -1.61 -14.54
CA HIS A 185 -5.62 -2.64 -13.61
C HIS A 185 -5.74 -2.17 -12.16
N GLY A 186 -6.18 -3.03 -11.24
CA GLY A 186 -6.42 -2.68 -9.83
C GLY A 186 -5.23 -2.00 -9.17
N GLY A 187 -4.05 -2.66 -9.19
CA GLY A 187 -2.82 -2.10 -8.64
C GLY A 187 -2.46 -0.71 -9.22
N TYR A 188 -2.45 -0.55 -10.55
CA TYR A 188 -2.17 0.74 -11.19
C TYR A 188 -3.26 1.79 -10.91
N THR A 189 -4.51 1.37 -10.79
CA THR A 189 -5.64 2.23 -10.44
C THR A 189 -5.54 2.75 -9.01
N PHE A 190 -5.16 1.90 -8.07
CA PHE A 190 -4.84 2.33 -6.72
C PHE A 190 -3.69 3.33 -6.72
N CYS A 191 -2.56 3.00 -7.35
CA CYS A 191 -1.40 3.90 -7.41
C CYS A 191 -1.78 5.26 -8.00
N GLY A 192 -2.50 5.28 -9.13
CA GLY A 192 -2.94 6.52 -9.76
C GLY A 192 -3.89 7.32 -8.88
N MET A 193 -4.93 6.70 -8.34
CA MET A 193 -5.91 7.40 -7.48
C MET A 193 -5.26 7.92 -6.19
N ALA A 194 -4.47 7.10 -5.50
CA ALA A 194 -3.79 7.49 -4.26
C ALA A 194 -2.77 8.61 -4.49
N ALA A 195 -2.00 8.57 -5.59
CA ALA A 195 -1.12 9.68 -5.96
C ALA A 195 -1.92 10.97 -6.20
N MET A 196 -3.05 10.90 -6.91
CA MET A 196 -3.90 12.06 -7.15
C MET A 196 -4.52 12.62 -5.87
N VAL A 197 -4.83 11.78 -4.87
CA VAL A 197 -5.28 12.22 -3.54
C VAL A 197 -4.16 12.96 -2.80
N ILE A 198 -2.93 12.43 -2.79
CA ILE A 198 -1.78 13.09 -2.17
C ILE A 198 -1.52 14.46 -2.81
N LEU A 199 -1.63 14.53 -4.14
CA LEU A 199 -1.41 15.77 -4.91
C LEU A 199 -2.62 16.72 -4.91
N GLN A 200 -3.76 16.32 -4.33
CA GLN A 200 -5.03 17.06 -4.33
C GLN A 200 -5.53 17.41 -5.75
N LYS A 201 -5.43 16.43 -6.66
CA LYS A 201 -5.77 16.55 -8.09
C LYS A 201 -6.82 15.55 -8.56
N GLU A 202 -7.52 14.88 -7.65
CA GLU A 202 -8.47 13.80 -7.96
C GLU A 202 -9.51 14.21 -9.00
N ARG A 203 -9.94 15.49 -9.00
CA ARG A 203 -10.91 16.05 -9.94
C ARG A 203 -10.48 16.04 -11.40
N MET A 204 -9.20 15.79 -11.69
CA MET A 204 -8.72 15.62 -13.07
C MET A 204 -9.09 14.25 -13.66
N LEU A 205 -9.43 13.27 -12.82
CA LEU A 205 -9.91 11.96 -13.24
C LEU A 205 -11.43 12.00 -13.46
N ASP A 206 -11.93 11.18 -14.37
CA ASP A 206 -13.36 10.88 -14.47
C ASP A 206 -13.75 9.91 -13.34
N LEU A 207 -14.12 10.47 -12.19
CA LEU A 207 -14.46 9.71 -10.98
C LEU A 207 -15.69 8.82 -11.16
N ARG A 208 -16.62 9.18 -12.05
CA ARG A 208 -17.84 8.42 -12.30
C ARG A 208 -17.53 7.12 -13.02
N THR A 209 -16.74 7.18 -14.08
CA THR A 209 -16.31 5.98 -14.81
C THR A 209 -15.37 5.13 -13.98
N LEU A 210 -14.50 5.75 -13.18
CA LEU A 210 -13.62 5.06 -12.23
C LEU A 210 -14.43 4.28 -11.17
N LEU A 211 -15.40 4.92 -10.52
CA LEU A 211 -16.28 4.27 -9.55
C LEU A 211 -17.02 3.09 -10.18
N ARG A 212 -17.59 3.28 -11.38
CA ARG A 212 -18.27 2.21 -12.13
C ARG A 212 -17.32 1.07 -12.48
N TRP A 213 -16.07 1.37 -12.82
CA TRP A 213 -15.08 0.37 -13.18
C TRP A 213 -14.71 -0.49 -11.96
N VAL A 214 -14.32 0.12 -10.85
CA VAL A 214 -13.83 -0.61 -9.67
C VAL A 214 -14.93 -1.45 -8.99
N THR A 215 -16.16 -0.94 -8.93
CA THR A 215 -17.30 -1.71 -8.38
C THR A 215 -17.63 -2.94 -9.21
N ARG A 216 -17.31 -2.94 -10.51
CA ARG A 216 -17.44 -4.10 -11.41
C ARG A 216 -16.25 -5.05 -11.37
N ARG A 217 -15.30 -4.83 -10.46
CA ARG A 217 -14.18 -5.74 -10.19
C ARG A 217 -14.46 -6.68 -9.03
N GLN A 218 -15.49 -6.43 -8.22
CA GLN A 218 -15.93 -7.40 -7.23
C GLN A 218 -16.65 -8.56 -7.93
N MET A 219 -16.22 -9.77 -7.61
CA MET A 219 -16.71 -10.98 -8.23
C MET A 219 -18.03 -11.39 -7.60
N ARG A 220 -19.09 -11.44 -8.41
CA ARG A 220 -20.48 -11.67 -7.93
C ARG A 220 -20.71 -12.99 -7.20
N PHE A 221 -19.84 -13.99 -7.41
CA PHE A 221 -19.97 -15.32 -6.80
C PHE A 221 -18.90 -15.51 -5.73
N GLU A 222 -17.64 -15.25 -6.06
CA GLU A 222 -16.53 -15.45 -5.14
C GLU A 222 -16.47 -14.42 -4.01
N GLY A 223 -17.05 -13.23 -4.17
CA GLY A 223 -17.04 -12.15 -3.17
C GLY A 223 -15.75 -11.31 -3.15
N GLY A 224 -14.62 -11.91 -3.51
CA GLY A 224 -13.33 -11.24 -3.71
C GLY A 224 -13.27 -10.36 -4.96
N PHE A 225 -12.10 -9.78 -5.25
CA PHE A 225 -11.90 -8.92 -6.42
C PHE A 225 -11.00 -9.54 -7.49
N GLN A 226 -11.26 -9.21 -8.76
CA GLN A 226 -10.33 -9.45 -9.87
C GLN A 226 -9.48 -8.20 -10.15
N GLY A 227 -8.25 -8.38 -10.61
CA GLY A 227 -7.38 -7.25 -10.96
C GLY A 227 -7.80 -6.48 -12.21
N ARG A 228 -8.45 -7.17 -13.16
CA ARG A 228 -8.87 -6.65 -14.47
C ARG A 228 -10.11 -7.37 -14.95
N CYS A 229 -10.83 -6.79 -15.90
CA CYS A 229 -12.01 -7.40 -16.49
C CYS A 229 -11.70 -8.79 -17.07
N ASN A 230 -12.61 -9.76 -16.87
CA ASN A 230 -12.46 -11.14 -17.35
C ASN A 230 -11.19 -11.89 -16.85
N LYS A 231 -10.63 -11.47 -15.71
CA LYS A 231 -9.57 -12.22 -15.01
C LYS A 231 -10.11 -12.91 -13.77
N LEU A 232 -9.32 -13.81 -13.19
CA LEU A 232 -9.71 -14.53 -11.98
C LEU A 232 -9.72 -13.61 -10.75
N VAL A 233 -10.48 -14.01 -9.73
CA VAL A 233 -10.39 -13.47 -8.38
C VAL A 233 -8.98 -13.69 -7.81
N ASP A 234 -8.52 -12.77 -6.97
CA ASP A 234 -7.25 -12.89 -6.25
C ASP A 234 -7.29 -12.03 -4.96
N GLY A 235 -6.84 -12.64 -3.86
CA GLY A 235 -6.84 -12.08 -2.52
C GLY A 235 -6.12 -10.75 -2.37
N CYS A 236 -5.04 -10.49 -3.12
CA CYS A 236 -4.31 -9.22 -2.99
C CYS A 236 -5.14 -8.02 -3.48
N TYR A 237 -6.08 -8.24 -4.41
CA TYR A 237 -6.98 -7.19 -4.88
C TYR A 237 -8.03 -6.80 -3.84
N SER A 238 -8.14 -7.53 -2.72
CA SER A 238 -8.92 -7.09 -1.56
C SER A 238 -8.44 -5.72 -1.07
N PHE A 239 -7.14 -5.41 -1.16
CA PHE A 239 -6.64 -4.06 -0.92
C PHE A 239 -6.62 -3.22 -2.20
N TRP A 240 -5.99 -3.70 -3.28
CA TRP A 240 -5.76 -2.86 -4.47
C TRP A 240 -7.03 -2.39 -5.18
N GLN A 241 -8.14 -3.12 -5.07
CA GLN A 241 -9.43 -2.67 -5.60
C GLN A 241 -10.28 -2.00 -4.53
N ALA A 242 -10.52 -2.66 -3.40
CA ALA A 242 -11.41 -2.11 -2.38
C ALA A 242 -10.86 -0.81 -1.77
N GLY A 243 -9.53 -0.67 -1.65
CA GLY A 243 -8.86 0.54 -1.18
C GLY A 243 -9.08 1.78 -2.04
N ILE A 244 -9.51 1.63 -3.30
CA ILE A 244 -9.91 2.77 -4.15
C ILE A 244 -11.22 3.39 -3.65
N LEU A 245 -12.10 2.60 -3.03
CA LEU A 245 -13.45 3.05 -2.67
C LEU A 245 -13.49 4.03 -1.49
N PRO A 246 -12.71 3.87 -0.40
CA PRO A 246 -12.54 4.91 0.60
C PRO A 246 -11.95 6.21 0.02
N LEU A 247 -11.03 6.11 -0.95
CA LEU A 247 -10.47 7.30 -1.63
C LEU A 247 -11.54 8.04 -2.42
N LEU A 248 -12.32 7.32 -3.23
CA LEU A 248 -13.46 7.88 -3.96
C LEU A 248 -14.52 8.45 -3.01
N HIS A 249 -14.84 7.74 -1.93
CA HIS A 249 -15.79 8.19 -0.93
C HIS A 249 -15.38 9.55 -0.35
N ARG A 250 -14.13 9.70 0.09
CA ARG A 250 -13.60 10.97 0.59
C ARG A 250 -13.69 12.07 -0.47
N THR A 251 -13.25 11.81 -1.69
CA THR A 251 -13.24 12.80 -2.77
C THR A 251 -14.66 13.27 -3.14
N LEU A 252 -15.63 12.35 -3.22
CA LEU A 252 -17.03 12.66 -3.50
C LEU A 252 -17.69 13.38 -2.30
N HIS A 253 -17.34 13.01 -1.07
CA HIS A 253 -17.85 13.66 0.13
C HIS A 253 -17.42 15.13 0.20
N VAL A 254 -16.15 15.43 -0.08
CA VAL A 254 -15.63 16.80 -0.16
C VAL A 254 -16.29 17.61 -1.29
N GLN A 255 -16.83 16.95 -2.32
CA GLN A 255 -17.62 17.60 -3.38
C GLN A 255 -19.08 17.83 -2.98
N GLY A 256 -19.50 17.41 -1.78
CA GLY A 256 -20.85 17.60 -1.28
C GLY A 256 -21.86 16.60 -1.85
N ASP A 257 -21.41 15.41 -2.28
CA ASP A 257 -22.32 14.37 -2.76
C ASP A 257 -23.16 13.81 -1.60
N SER A 258 -24.43 14.20 -1.56
CA SER A 258 -25.39 13.80 -0.53
C SER A 258 -25.93 12.37 -0.68
N ALA A 259 -25.62 11.69 -1.78
CA ALA A 259 -26.03 10.31 -2.01
C ALA A 259 -25.07 9.28 -1.39
N LEU A 260 -23.94 9.72 -0.84
CA LEU A 260 -22.97 8.84 -0.21
C LEU A 260 -23.51 8.23 1.09
N SER A 261 -23.33 6.92 1.23
CA SER A 261 -23.64 6.20 2.47
C SER A 261 -22.69 6.64 3.59
N LEU A 262 -23.21 6.94 4.77
CA LEU A 262 -22.38 7.27 5.93
C LEU A 262 -21.87 6.03 6.69
N THR A 263 -22.33 4.85 6.30
CA THR A 263 -22.16 3.62 7.08
C THR A 263 -21.48 2.49 6.31
N HIS A 264 -21.42 2.58 4.99
CA HIS A 264 -20.88 1.53 4.13
C HIS A 264 -20.04 2.11 2.99
N TRP A 265 -19.00 1.38 2.61
CA TRP A 265 -18.29 1.61 1.37
C TRP A 265 -19.12 1.15 0.16
N MET A 266 -18.77 1.65 -1.03
CA MET A 266 -19.48 1.34 -2.27
C MET A 266 -19.12 -0.03 -2.85
N PHE A 267 -18.96 -1.05 -2.01
CA PHE A 267 -18.81 -2.47 -2.36
C PHE A 267 -19.46 -3.36 -1.31
N HIS A 268 -19.65 -4.64 -1.62
CA HIS A 268 -20.22 -5.57 -0.66
C HIS A 268 -19.15 -5.99 0.36
N GLN A 269 -19.12 -5.32 1.51
CA GLN A 269 -18.10 -5.48 2.54
C GLN A 269 -18.09 -6.90 3.10
N GLU A 270 -19.24 -7.44 3.46
CA GLU A 270 -19.39 -8.78 4.05
C GLU A 270 -18.91 -9.87 3.10
N ALA A 271 -19.29 -9.81 1.82
CA ALA A 271 -18.84 -10.78 0.81
C ALA A 271 -17.31 -10.76 0.63
N LEU A 272 -16.66 -9.60 0.74
CA LEU A 272 -15.20 -9.52 0.71
C LEU A 272 -14.59 -10.19 1.95
N GLN A 273 -15.15 -9.94 3.14
CA GLN A 273 -14.70 -10.59 4.37
C GLN A 273 -14.87 -12.11 4.28
N GLU A 274 -16.03 -12.60 3.84
CA GLU A 274 -16.29 -14.02 3.64
C GLU A 274 -15.27 -14.66 2.68
N TYR A 275 -14.96 -14.02 1.55
CA TYR A 275 -13.94 -14.51 0.63
C TYR A 275 -12.56 -14.64 1.31
N ILE A 276 -12.14 -13.62 2.04
CA ILE A 276 -10.83 -13.63 2.71
C ILE A 276 -10.79 -14.72 3.79
N LEU A 277 -11.80 -14.74 4.66
CA LEU A 277 -11.88 -15.63 5.81
C LEU A 277 -12.04 -17.10 5.41
N LEU A 278 -12.82 -17.40 4.36
CA LEU A 278 -13.11 -18.78 3.97
C LEU A 278 -12.13 -19.32 2.92
N CYS A 279 -11.62 -18.47 2.02
CA CYS A 279 -10.89 -18.92 0.84
C CYS A 279 -9.40 -18.54 0.83
N CYS A 280 -9.00 -17.52 1.59
CA CYS A 280 -7.64 -16.95 1.50
C CYS A 280 -6.77 -17.26 2.72
N GLN A 281 -7.24 -18.07 3.68
CA GLN A 281 -6.45 -18.47 4.85
C GLN A 281 -5.75 -19.81 4.61
N HIS A 282 -4.48 -19.90 4.99
CA HIS A 282 -3.75 -21.16 5.00
C HIS A 282 -3.82 -21.82 6.39
N SER A 283 -4.02 -23.14 6.45
CA SER A 283 -4.18 -23.89 7.72
C SER A 283 -2.97 -23.83 8.65
N ASN A 284 -1.79 -23.55 8.11
CA ASN A 284 -0.55 -23.35 8.88
C ASN A 284 -0.21 -21.87 9.14
N GLY A 285 -1.15 -20.94 8.96
CA GLY A 285 -0.96 -19.49 9.09
C GLY A 285 -0.54 -18.81 7.79
N GLY A 286 -0.73 -17.48 7.71
CA GLY A 286 -0.53 -16.68 6.50
C GLY A 286 -1.73 -16.75 5.53
N LEU A 287 -1.80 -15.78 4.63
CA LEU A 287 -2.85 -15.70 3.60
C LEU A 287 -2.26 -15.85 2.18
N LEU A 288 -3.16 -16.06 1.22
CA LEU A 288 -2.83 -16.50 -0.13
C LEU A 288 -3.77 -15.87 -1.18
N ASP A 289 -3.41 -16.03 -2.45
CA ASP A 289 -4.17 -15.56 -3.62
C ASP A 289 -5.62 -16.14 -3.65
N LYS A 290 -5.72 -17.46 -3.78
CA LYS A 290 -6.99 -18.22 -3.88
C LYS A 290 -6.76 -19.68 -3.47
N PRO A 291 -7.79 -20.47 -3.15
CA PRO A 291 -7.63 -21.87 -2.74
C PRO A 291 -6.71 -22.63 -3.70
N THR A 292 -5.88 -23.52 -3.14
CA THR A 292 -4.80 -24.29 -3.81
C THR A 292 -3.50 -23.53 -4.08
N LYS A 293 -3.46 -22.19 -3.95
CA LYS A 293 -2.20 -21.44 -4.03
C LYS A 293 -1.40 -21.50 -2.72
N SER A 294 -0.09 -21.34 -2.83
CA SER A 294 0.79 -21.23 -1.67
C SER A 294 0.59 -19.89 -0.96
N ARG A 295 0.81 -19.89 0.36
CA ARG A 295 0.89 -18.65 1.16
C ARG A 295 2.18 -17.88 0.85
N ASP A 296 2.13 -16.57 1.01
CA ASP A 296 3.30 -15.69 0.99
C ASP A 296 3.04 -14.40 1.79
N PHE A 297 4.10 -13.63 2.06
CA PHE A 297 3.99 -12.40 2.85
C PHE A 297 3.24 -11.28 2.13
N TYR A 298 3.30 -11.26 0.79
CA TYR A 298 2.59 -10.27 -0.02
C TYR A 298 1.07 -10.43 0.13
N HIS A 299 0.54 -11.62 -0.09
CA HIS A 299 -0.89 -11.90 0.08
C HIS A 299 -1.31 -11.82 1.54
N THR A 300 -0.46 -12.23 2.49
CA THR A 300 -0.73 -12.02 3.92
C THR A 300 -1.01 -10.56 4.22
N CYS A 301 -0.12 -9.66 3.80
CA CYS A 301 -0.28 -8.22 3.97
C CYS A 301 -1.57 -7.71 3.31
N TYR A 302 -1.73 -7.91 2.00
CA TYR A 302 -2.83 -7.27 1.27
C TYR A 302 -4.21 -7.89 1.50
N CYS A 303 -4.30 -9.18 1.85
CA CYS A 303 -5.56 -9.76 2.30
C CYS A 303 -5.97 -9.17 3.67
N LEU A 304 -5.04 -9.01 4.61
CA LEU A 304 -5.33 -8.37 5.90
C LEU A 304 -5.69 -6.89 5.74
N SER A 305 -4.95 -6.14 4.91
CA SER A 305 -5.29 -4.74 4.62
C SER A 305 -6.68 -4.62 4.00
N GLY A 306 -7.04 -5.50 3.06
CA GLY A 306 -8.37 -5.56 2.46
C GLY A 306 -9.47 -5.95 3.47
N LEU A 307 -9.18 -6.88 4.38
CA LEU A 307 -10.09 -7.27 5.46
C LEU A 307 -10.36 -6.10 6.41
N SER A 308 -9.31 -5.39 6.82
CA SER A 308 -9.41 -4.18 7.65
C SER A 308 -10.29 -3.12 6.96
N LEU A 309 -10.05 -2.83 5.67
CA LEU A 309 -10.89 -1.89 4.91
C LEU A 309 -12.36 -2.32 4.83
N ALA A 310 -12.62 -3.62 4.70
CA ALA A 310 -13.98 -4.15 4.67
C ALA A 310 -14.67 -4.11 6.04
N GLN A 311 -13.91 -4.07 7.13
CA GLN A 311 -14.43 -3.99 8.49
C GLN A 311 -14.75 -2.56 8.90
N HIS A 312 -13.94 -1.59 8.46
CA HIS A 312 -13.97 -0.22 8.97
C HIS A 312 -14.46 0.78 7.93
N CYS A 313 -15.66 1.35 8.14
CA CYS A 313 -16.20 2.43 7.31
C CYS A 313 -16.22 3.76 8.06
N VAL A 314 -15.69 4.83 7.43
CA VAL A 314 -15.69 6.19 7.97
C VAL A 314 -16.44 7.13 7.05
N GLY A 315 -17.64 7.55 7.47
CA GLY A 315 -18.49 8.50 6.75
C GLY A 315 -18.69 9.79 7.54
N GLY A 316 -17.98 10.86 7.17
CA GLY A 316 -17.96 12.10 7.95
C GLY A 316 -17.37 11.87 9.34
N ASN A 317 -18.16 12.10 10.39
CA ASN A 317 -17.76 11.85 11.79
C ASN A 317 -18.24 10.48 12.32
N ILE A 318 -18.79 9.62 11.46
CA ILE A 318 -19.34 8.32 11.84
C ILE A 318 -18.32 7.24 11.50
N LEU A 319 -17.91 6.48 12.51
CA LEU A 319 -17.22 5.20 12.35
C LEU A 319 -18.25 4.09 12.47
N HIS A 320 -18.39 3.28 11.42
CA HIS A 320 -19.20 2.07 11.44
C HIS A 320 -18.31 0.86 11.19
N GLU A 321 -18.37 -0.11 12.11
CA GLU A 321 -17.67 -1.38 11.99
C GLU A 321 -18.63 -2.51 11.59
N ILE A 322 -18.20 -3.38 10.68
CA ILE A 322 -18.93 -4.58 10.27
C ILE A 322 -17.96 -5.75 10.40
N ILE A 323 -18.13 -6.59 11.41
CA ILE A 323 -17.23 -7.72 11.66
C ILE A 323 -17.97 -9.02 11.33
N VAL A 324 -17.59 -9.67 10.23
CA VAL A 324 -18.15 -10.97 9.86
C VAL A 324 -17.53 -12.09 10.70
N GLY A 325 -18.38 -12.95 11.27
CA GLY A 325 -17.96 -14.12 12.04
C GLY A 325 -17.70 -13.81 13.51
N ASP A 326 -16.61 -14.36 14.06
CA ASP A 326 -16.23 -14.16 15.46
C ASP A 326 -15.78 -12.70 15.69
N PRO A 327 -16.20 -12.02 16.77
CA PRO A 327 -15.75 -10.66 17.08
C PRO A 327 -14.22 -10.50 17.16
N ASN A 328 -13.49 -11.58 17.47
CA ASN A 328 -12.02 -11.58 17.47
C ASN A 328 -11.40 -11.44 16.07
N ASN A 329 -12.22 -11.52 15.01
CA ASN A 329 -11.82 -11.27 13.62
C ASN A 329 -11.48 -9.80 13.34
N ARG A 330 -11.86 -8.89 14.24
CA ARG A 330 -11.56 -7.46 14.12
C ARG A 330 -10.05 -7.22 14.03
N LEU A 331 -9.65 -6.53 12.97
CA LEU A 331 -8.30 -6.01 12.74
C LEU A 331 -8.21 -4.53 13.13
N GLU A 332 -7.00 -4.03 13.31
CA GLU A 332 -6.74 -2.60 13.40
C GLU A 332 -7.00 -1.91 12.05
N PRO A 333 -7.41 -0.62 12.04
CA PRO A 333 -7.70 0.10 10.81
C PRO A 333 -6.41 0.43 10.03
N THR A 334 -6.49 0.45 8.70
CA THR A 334 -5.41 0.91 7.81
C THR A 334 -5.78 2.21 7.08
N HIS A 335 -4.81 3.10 6.88
CA HIS A 335 -5.01 4.33 6.14
C HIS A 335 -5.10 4.04 4.63
N PRO A 336 -6.20 4.40 3.94
CA PRO A 336 -6.46 3.94 2.56
C PRO A 336 -5.48 4.50 1.51
N VAL A 337 -4.76 5.59 1.81
CA VAL A 337 -3.73 6.13 0.90
C VAL A 337 -2.37 5.45 1.06
N TYR A 338 -1.95 5.16 2.29
CA TYR A 338 -0.55 4.77 2.59
C TYR A 338 -0.41 3.29 2.93
N ASN A 339 -1.52 2.64 3.31
CA ASN A 339 -1.58 1.27 3.80
C ASN A 339 -0.64 1.00 4.98
N ILE A 340 -0.75 1.86 5.98
CA ILE A 340 -0.20 1.73 7.34
C ILE A 340 -1.26 2.28 8.30
N GLY A 341 -1.15 2.03 9.61
CA GLY A 341 -2.11 2.53 10.60
C GLY A 341 -2.35 4.05 10.49
N PRO A 342 -3.61 4.53 10.57
CA PRO A 342 -3.91 5.97 10.55
C PRO A 342 -3.14 6.76 11.61
N GLU A 343 -2.92 6.18 12.79
CA GLU A 343 -2.10 6.78 13.84
C GLU A 343 -0.62 6.91 13.43
N LYS A 344 -0.06 5.91 12.76
CA LYS A 344 1.32 5.93 12.26
C LYS A 344 1.51 7.00 11.19
N VAL A 345 0.53 7.17 10.29
CA VAL A 345 0.51 8.29 9.33
C VAL A 345 0.52 9.63 10.08
N ALA A 346 -0.36 9.80 11.07
CA ALA A 346 -0.45 11.05 11.82
C ALA A 346 0.85 11.36 12.58
N GLN A 347 1.44 10.38 13.26
CA GLN A 347 2.70 10.51 13.99
C GLN A 347 3.85 10.89 13.05
N ALA A 348 4.02 10.19 11.93
CA ALA A 348 5.06 10.49 10.96
C ALA A 348 4.92 11.90 10.38
N LEU A 349 3.70 12.28 9.97
CA LEU A 349 3.44 13.64 9.46
C LEU A 349 3.73 14.71 10.53
N MET A 350 3.29 14.51 11.77
CA MET A 350 3.55 15.43 12.88
C MET A 350 5.04 15.59 13.17
N HIS A 351 5.82 14.52 13.03
CA HIS A 351 7.28 14.57 13.18
C HIS A 351 7.93 15.33 12.02
N PHE A 352 7.72 14.89 10.77
CA PHE A 352 8.41 15.47 9.62
C PHE A 352 7.98 16.89 9.25
N LEU A 353 6.77 17.33 9.63
CA LEU A 353 6.33 18.73 9.47
C LEU A 353 7.09 19.70 10.36
N GLN A 354 7.77 19.23 11.42
CA GLN A 354 8.64 20.07 12.25
C GLN A 354 9.98 20.36 11.58
N LEU A 355 10.36 19.56 10.56
CA LEU A 355 11.58 19.74 9.80
C LEU A 355 11.29 20.55 8.52
N PRO A 356 12.18 21.47 8.11
CA PRO A 356 12.01 22.21 6.87
C PRO A 356 12.08 21.27 5.66
N VAL A 357 11.40 21.64 4.57
CA VAL A 357 11.60 21.00 3.27
C VAL A 357 13.06 21.23 2.85
N PRO A 358 13.83 20.20 2.49
CA PRO A 358 15.22 20.35 2.08
C PRO A 358 15.40 21.35 0.93
N GLU A 359 16.38 22.25 1.06
CA GLU A 359 16.76 23.14 -0.03
C GLU A 359 17.58 22.37 -1.07
N MET A 360 17.11 22.35 -2.32
CA MET A 360 17.92 21.87 -3.44
C MET A 360 19.03 22.89 -3.70
N LYS A 361 20.24 22.64 -3.21
CA LYS A 361 21.43 23.41 -3.62
C LYS A 361 21.57 23.28 -5.14
N ASN A 362 21.45 24.42 -5.83
CA ASN A 362 21.40 24.57 -7.28
C ASN A 362 22.08 23.44 -8.07
N PHE A 363 21.28 22.61 -8.74
CA PHE A 363 21.70 21.84 -9.92
C PHE A 363 21.62 22.70 -11.20
N ASP A 364 21.74 24.03 -11.06
CA ASP A 364 21.97 24.94 -12.18
C ASP A 364 23.48 24.93 -12.51
N SER A 365 23.93 23.92 -13.27
CA SER A 365 25.06 23.98 -14.22
C SER A 365 25.63 22.59 -14.55
N ASN A 366 25.13 21.98 -15.63
CA ASN A 366 25.95 21.55 -16.77
C ASN A 366 25.07 21.04 -17.91
#